data_AF-A0A960VJ98-F1
#
_entry.id   AF-A0A960VJ98-F1
#
_cell.length_a   1.000
_cell.length_b   1.000
_cell.length_c   1.000
_cell.angle_alpha   90.00
_cell.angle_beta   90.00
_cell.angle_gamma   90.00
#
_symmetry.space_group_name_H-M   'P 1'
#
loop_
_entity.id
_entity.type
_entity.pdbx_description
1 polymer ?
#
loop_
_entity_poly.entity_id
_entity_poly.type
_entity_poly.pdbx_seq_one_letter_code
_entity_poly.pdbx_strand_id
1 'polypeptide(L)'
;MDLHSAIATALDLTGALADALAESRLDDCADLLPRRGDAMAAFAAAHEAAGPAEREACRTVLEALAAADGHLQQSARSARDAAGVAVRSRLGAAPRPGLDSDGPPACLDRKV
;
A
#
# COMPACT_ATOMS: atom_id res chain seq x y z
N MET A 1 -17.89 -22.49 8.65
CA MET A 1 -16.74 -22.30 7.76
C MET A 1 -15.57 -23.03 8.39
N ASP A 2 -14.92 -23.92 7.66
CA ASP A 2 -13.71 -24.62 8.15
C ASP A 2 -12.44 -23.78 7.91
N LEU A 3 -11.33 -24.18 8.54
CA LEU A 3 -10.06 -23.44 8.45
C LEU A 3 -9.56 -23.34 7.00
N HIS A 4 -9.69 -24.42 6.22
CA HIS A 4 -9.19 -24.46 4.85
C HIS A 4 -9.91 -23.45 3.94
N SER A 5 -11.25 -23.42 4.01
CA SER A 5 -12.09 -22.48 3.26
C SER A 5 -11.82 -21.02 3.68
N ALA A 6 -11.58 -20.78 4.97
CA ALA A 6 -11.24 -19.45 5.45
C ALA A 6 -9.87 -18.97 4.93
N ILE A 7 -8.86 -19.85 4.92
CA ILE A 7 -7.54 -19.55 4.36
C ILE A 7 -7.62 -19.29 2.86
N ALA A 8 -8.35 -20.13 2.10
CA ALA A 8 -8.51 -19.97 0.66
C ALA A 8 -9.15 -18.62 0.31
N THR A 9 -10.21 -18.24 1.03
CA THR A 9 -10.88 -16.94 0.83
C THR A 9 -9.94 -15.77 1.13
N ALA A 10 -9.15 -15.86 2.20
CA ALA A 10 -8.16 -14.84 2.55
C ALA A 10 -7.06 -14.74 1.48
N LEU A 11 -6.57 -15.87 0.98
CA LEU A 11 -5.57 -15.94 -0.10
C LEU A 11 -6.08 -15.29 -1.38
N ASP A 12 -7.28 -15.64 -1.83
CA ASP A 12 -7.87 -15.12 -3.06
C ASP A 12 -8.01 -13.60 -3.00
N LEU A 13 -8.49 -13.07 -1.87
CA LEU A 13 -8.63 -11.62 -1.67
C LEU A 13 -7.28 -10.90 -1.52
N THR A 14 -6.29 -11.53 -0.88
CA THR A 14 -4.92 -11.00 -0.84
C THR A 14 -4.31 -10.93 -2.23
N GLY A 15 -4.49 -11.97 -3.05
CA GLY A 15 -4.02 -12.02 -4.44
C GLY A 15 -4.70 -10.94 -5.30
N ALA A 16 -6.02 -10.87 -5.27
CA ALA A 16 -6.78 -9.87 -6.01
C ALA A 16 -6.38 -8.43 -5.64
N LEU A 17 -6.13 -8.17 -4.35
CA LEU A 17 -5.65 -6.87 -3.89
C LEU A 17 -4.22 -6.57 -4.34
N ALA A 18 -3.35 -7.57 -4.38
CA ALA A 18 -1.99 -7.41 -4.90
C ALA A 18 -2.00 -7.09 -6.40
N ASP A 19 -2.83 -7.78 -7.18
CA ASP A 19 -2.99 -7.53 -8.62
C ASP A 19 -3.56 -6.12 -8.88
N ALA A 20 -4.61 -5.72 -8.17
CA ALA A 20 -5.18 -4.38 -8.28
C ALA A 20 -4.16 -3.29 -7.92
N LEU A 21 -3.34 -3.52 -6.89
CA LEU A 21 -2.28 -2.60 -6.50
C LEU A 21 -1.18 -2.51 -7.58
N ALA A 22 -0.74 -3.64 -8.13
CA ALA A 22 0.27 -3.69 -9.18
C ALA A 22 -0.18 -2.95 -10.45
N GLU A 23 -1.48 -3.04 -10.77
CA GLU A 23 -2.09 -2.37 -11.92
C GLU A 23 -2.57 -0.94 -11.62
N SER A 24 -2.31 -0.42 -10.41
CA SER A 24 -2.76 0.90 -9.96
C SER A 24 -4.27 1.12 -10.03
N ARG A 25 -5.07 0.05 -9.95
CA ARG A 25 -6.54 0.08 -9.89
C ARG A 25 -7.00 0.43 -8.47
N LEU A 26 -6.87 1.70 -8.10
CA LEU A 26 -7.12 2.17 -6.73
C LEU A 26 -8.57 2.03 -6.28
N ASP A 27 -9.54 2.15 -7.20
CA ASP A 27 -10.96 1.95 -6.89
C ASP A 27 -11.22 0.50 -6.50
N ASP A 28 -10.69 -0.46 -7.27
CA ASP A 28 -10.78 -1.89 -6.95
C ASP A 28 -10.08 -2.20 -5.61
N CYS A 29 -8.93 -1.57 -5.33
CA CYS A 29 -8.28 -1.69 -4.02
C CYS A 29 -9.18 -1.21 -2.88
N ALA A 30 -9.89 -0.09 -3.07
CA ALA A 30 -10.79 0.46 -2.06
C ALA A 30 -11.96 -0.49 -1.75
N ASP A 31 -12.48 -1.19 -2.76
CA ASP A 31 -13.55 -2.18 -2.61
C ASP A 31 -13.04 -3.52 -2.02
N LEU A 32 -11.82 -3.92 -2.36
CA LEU A 32 -11.22 -5.19 -1.91
C LEU A 32 -10.73 -5.14 -0.46
N LEU A 33 -10.23 -4.00 0.01
CA LEU A 33 -9.69 -3.83 1.37
C LEU A 33 -10.66 -4.24 2.49
N PRO A 34 -11.91 -3.75 2.56
CA PRO A 34 -12.84 -4.15 3.61
C PRO A 34 -13.18 -5.64 3.53
N ARG A 35 -13.38 -6.17 2.32
CA ARG A 35 -13.69 -7.60 2.09
C ARG A 35 -12.55 -8.50 2.55
N ARG A 36 -11.30 -8.11 2.26
CA ARG A 36 -10.11 -8.80 2.77
C ARG A 36 -10.05 -8.72 4.30
N GLY A 37 -10.38 -7.56 4.88
CA GLY A 37 -10.48 -7.40 6.34
C GLY A 37 -11.44 -8.41 6.98
N ASP A 38 -12.64 -8.55 6.42
CA ASP A 38 -13.63 -9.51 6.89
C ASP A 38 -13.16 -10.97 6.74
N ALA A 39 -12.51 -11.29 5.60
CA ALA A 39 -11.95 -12.62 5.37
C ALA A 39 -10.81 -12.95 6.34
N MET A 40 -9.94 -11.99 6.65
CA MET A 40 -8.87 -12.17 7.65
C MET A 40 -9.42 -12.35 9.07
N ALA A 41 -10.51 -11.66 9.42
CA ALA A 41 -11.20 -11.86 10.69
C ALA A 41 -11.85 -13.25 10.78
N ALA A 42 -12.50 -13.70 9.70
CA ALA A 42 -13.06 -15.05 9.61
C ALA A 42 -11.97 -16.13 9.69
N PHE A 43 -10.84 -15.92 9.00
CA PHE A 43 -9.66 -16.77 9.11
C PHE A 43 -9.13 -16.85 10.54
N ALA A 44 -8.96 -15.72 11.23
CA ALA A 44 -8.48 -15.70 12.60
C ALA A 44 -9.39 -16.52 13.53
N ALA A 45 -10.72 -16.32 13.43
CA ALA A 45 -11.69 -17.08 14.20
C ALA A 45 -11.66 -18.58 13.88
N ALA A 46 -11.55 -18.96 12.61
CA ALA A 46 -11.44 -20.35 12.19
C ALA A 46 -10.12 -20.99 12.67
N HIS A 47 -9.02 -20.25 12.64
CA HIS A 47 -7.73 -20.72 13.12
C HIS A 47 -7.74 -20.97 14.62
N GLU A 48 -8.34 -20.07 15.41
CA GLU A 48 -8.49 -20.24 16.86
C GLU A 48 -9.34 -21.46 17.20
N ALA A 49 -10.43 -21.71 16.46
CA ALA A 49 -11.31 -22.85 16.65
C ALA A 49 -10.71 -24.19 16.18
N ALA A 50 -9.78 -24.16 15.23
CA ALA A 50 -9.17 -25.36 14.65
C ALA A 50 -8.26 -26.07 15.65
N GLY A 51 -8.34 -27.41 15.68
CA GLY A 51 -7.46 -28.26 16.47
C GLY A 51 -6.03 -28.36 15.88
N PRO A 52 -5.05 -28.88 16.65
CA PRO A 52 -3.66 -28.97 16.19
C PRO A 52 -3.47 -29.75 14.89
N ALA A 53 -4.21 -30.86 14.72
CA ALA A 53 -4.14 -31.68 13.52
C ALA A 53 -4.67 -30.97 12.27
N GLU A 54 -5.72 -30.17 12.40
CA GLU A 54 -6.30 -29.39 11.30
C GLU A 54 -5.36 -28.24 10.89
N ARG A 55 -4.75 -27.56 11.86
CA ARG A 55 -3.74 -26.53 11.59
C ARG A 55 -2.52 -27.10 10.89
N GLU A 56 -2.06 -28.28 11.33
CA GLU A 56 -0.95 -28.98 10.68
C GLU A 56 -1.31 -29.40 9.25
N ALA A 57 -2.51 -29.94 9.03
CA ALA A 57 -2.99 -30.26 7.69
C ALA A 57 -3.07 -29.02 6.77
N CYS A 58 -3.35 -27.86 7.33
CA CYS A 58 -3.41 -26.58 6.60
C CYS A 58 -2.06 -25.85 6.53
N ARG A 59 -0.97 -26.39 7.10
CA ARG A 59 0.31 -25.69 7.27
C ARG A 59 0.84 -25.05 5.98
N THR A 60 0.89 -25.82 4.89
CA THR A 60 1.38 -25.31 3.60
C THR A 60 0.56 -24.13 3.08
N VAL A 61 -0.76 -24.15 3.30
CA VAL A 61 -1.65 -23.07 2.84
C VAL A 61 -1.54 -21.84 3.76
N LEU A 62 -1.32 -22.04 5.06
CA LEU A 62 -1.01 -20.96 6.00
C LEU A 62 0.30 -20.24 5.65
N GLU A 63 1.34 -21.00 5.29
CA GLU A 63 2.62 -20.46 4.83
C GLU A 63 2.44 -19.65 3.54
N ALA A 64 1.62 -20.14 2.60
CA ALA A 64 1.29 -19.43 1.37
C ALA A 64 0.58 -18.09 1.65
N LEU A 65 -0.39 -18.07 2.58
CA LEU A 65 -1.08 -16.85 2.99
C LEU A 65 -0.10 -15.84 3.62
N ALA A 66 0.78 -16.30 4.50
CA ALA A 66 1.80 -15.45 5.13
C ALA A 66 2.77 -14.85 4.09
N ALA A 67 3.18 -15.64 3.10
CA ALA A 67 4.05 -15.16 2.03
C ALA A 67 3.34 -14.13 1.14
N ALA A 68 2.08 -14.38 0.75
CA ALA A 68 1.27 -13.45 -0.04
C ALA A 68 1.05 -12.12 0.70
N ASP A 69 0.75 -12.17 1.99
CA ASP A 69 0.60 -10.98 2.84
C ASP A 69 1.91 -10.18 2.95
N GLY A 70 3.04 -10.87 3.12
CA GLY A 70 4.36 -10.24 3.14
C GLY A 70 4.66 -9.51 1.82
N HIS A 71 4.36 -10.15 0.69
CA HIS A 71 4.55 -9.54 -0.63
C HIS A 71 3.65 -8.32 -0.83
N LEU A 72 2.36 -8.41 -0.50
CA LEU A 72 1.41 -7.30 -0.58
C LEU A 72 1.88 -6.10 0.25
N GLN A 73 2.34 -6.33 1.49
CA GLN A 73 2.84 -5.26 2.35
C GLN A 73 4.09 -4.59 1.76
N GLN A 74 4.99 -5.37 1.16
CA GLN A 74 6.17 -4.83 0.49
C GLN A 74 5.77 -3.95 -0.71
N SER A 75 4.89 -4.46 -1.58
CA SER A 75 4.37 -3.74 -2.74
C SER A 75 3.67 -2.43 -2.34
N ALA A 76 2.85 -2.46 -1.29
CA ALA A 76 2.17 -1.27 -0.78
C ALA A 76 3.15 -0.21 -0.25
N ARG A 77 4.22 -0.63 0.43
CA ARG A 77 5.29 0.30 0.88
C ARG A 77 6.00 0.93 -0.30
N SER A 78 6.40 0.12 -1.30
CA SER A 78 7.04 0.61 -2.52
C SER A 78 6.16 1.60 -3.28
N ALA A 79 4.86 1.30 -3.44
CA ALA A 79 3.90 2.19 -4.09
C ALA A 79 3.75 3.52 -3.35
N ARG A 80 3.63 3.49 -2.01
CA ARG A 80 3.57 4.69 -1.18
C ARG A 80 4.83 5.54 -1.30
N ASP A 81 6.01 4.92 -1.25
CA ASP A 81 7.27 5.63 -1.31
C ASP A 81 7.47 6.28 -2.69
N ALA A 82 7.10 5.59 -3.77
CA ALA A 82 7.08 6.13 -5.13
C ALA A 82 6.11 7.31 -5.27
N ALA A 83 4.89 7.21 -4.73
CA ALA A 83 3.94 8.32 -4.71
C ALA A 83 4.48 9.53 -3.94
N GLY A 84 5.13 9.30 -2.78
CA GLY A 84 5.77 10.35 -1.99
C GLY A 84 6.90 11.06 -2.73
N VAL A 85 7.73 10.31 -3.48
CA VAL A 85 8.76 10.90 -4.37
C VAL A 85 8.11 11.74 -5.46
N ALA A 86 7.10 11.20 -6.16
CA ALA A 86 6.41 11.90 -7.25
C ALA A 86 5.79 13.23 -6.79
N VAL A 87 5.16 13.25 -5.61
CA VAL A 87 4.59 14.46 -5.01
C VAL A 87 5.69 15.50 -4.71
N ARG A 88 6.79 15.08 -4.08
CA ARG A 88 7.92 16.00 -3.79
C ARG A 88 8.56 16.55 -5.07
N SER A 89 8.73 15.72 -6.10
CA SER A 89 9.24 16.17 -7.39
C SER A 89 8.33 17.20 -8.05
N ARG A 90 6.99 17.01 -7.99
CA ARG A 90 6.02 17.98 -8.53
C ARG A 90 6.01 19.30 -7.74
N LEU A 91 6.14 19.23 -6.41
CA LEU A 91 6.20 20.42 -5.55
C LEU A 91 7.53 21.19 -5.68
N GLY A 92 8.64 20.48 -5.88
CA GLY A 92 9.96 21.07 -6.08
C GLY A 92 10.22 21.58 -7.51
N ALA A 93 9.51 21.05 -8.51
CA ALA A 93 9.60 21.47 -9.91
C ALA A 93 8.60 22.56 -10.30
N ALA A 94 7.74 23.01 -9.38
CA ALA A 94 6.90 24.17 -9.64
C ALA A 94 7.82 25.40 -9.89
N PRO A 95 7.78 26.02 -11.09
CA PRO A 95 8.54 27.25 -11.31
C PRO A 95 8.04 28.28 -10.32
N ARG A 96 8.94 28.84 -9.50
CA ARG A 96 8.60 29.99 -8.65
C ARG A 96 8.11 31.10 -9.58
N PRO A 97 6.85 31.54 -9.50
CA PRO A 97 6.41 32.71 -10.25
C PRO A 97 7.11 33.92 -9.64
N GLY A 98 7.92 34.62 -10.43
CA GLY A 98 8.41 35.95 -10.11
C GLY A 98 9.60 36.00 -9.14
N LEU A 99 10.80 35.77 -9.66
CA LEU A 99 12.00 36.50 -9.22
C LEU A 99 12.70 37.10 -10.46
N ASP A 100 11.92 37.68 -11.37
CA ASP A 100 12.40 38.79 -12.19
C ASP A 100 12.44 40.02 -11.29
N SER A 101 13.37 40.03 -10.34
CA SER A 101 13.78 41.27 -9.70
C SER A 101 14.95 41.78 -10.52
N ASP A 102 14.63 42.41 -11.65
CA ASP A 102 15.45 43.44 -12.27
C ASP A 102 15.76 44.47 -11.16
N GLY A 103 16.88 44.24 -10.46
CA GLY A 103 17.40 45.20 -9.51
C GLY A 103 17.83 46.43 -10.29
N PRO A 104 17.33 47.63 -9.98
CA PRO A 104 17.81 48.83 -10.65
C PRO A 104 19.31 49.02 -10.38
N PRO A 105 20.08 49.56 -11.34
CA PRO A 105 21.52 49.71 -11.21
C PRO A 105 21.83 50.74 -10.12
N ALA A 106 22.95 50.50 -9.44
CA ALA A 106 23.53 51.33 -8.39
C ALA A 106 23.34 52.84 -8.62
N CYS A 107 22.67 53.51 -7.69
CA CYS A 107 22.78 54.95 -7.54
C CYS A 107 23.91 55.25 -6.54
N LEU A 108 25.07 55.59 -7.10
CA LEU A 108 26.12 56.35 -6.42
C LEU A 108 25.59 57.73 -5.96
N ASP A 109 26.20 58.22 -4.87
CA ASP A 109 26.29 59.62 -4.39
C ASP A 109 25.05 60.33 -3.80
N ARG A 110 25.12 60.80 -2.54
CA ARG A 110 25.70 62.13 -2.17
C ARG A 110 25.38 62.54 -0.70
N LYS A 111 26.45 62.91 0.03
CA LYS A 111 26.60 63.81 1.22
C LYS A 111 25.44 64.08 2.20
N VAL A 112 25.72 63.89 3.50
CA VAL A 112 25.73 64.97 4.52
C VAL A 112 26.95 64.80 5.41
#